data_AF-A0A918WMU2-F1
#
_entry.id   AF-A0A918WMU2-F1
#
_cell.length_a   1.000
_cell.length_b   1.000
_cell.length_c   1.000
_cell.angle_alpha   90.00
_cell.angle_beta   90.00
_cell.angle_gamma   90.00
#
_symmetry.space_group_name_H-M   'P 1'
#
loop_
_entity.id
_entity.type
_entity.pdbx_description
1 polymer ?
#
loop_
_entity_poly.entity_id
_entity_poly.type
_entity_poly.pdbx_seq_one_letter_code
_entity_poly.pdbx_strand_id
1 'polypeptide(L)'
;MTPDDLTPPKQPGPGKTGPLAVRPGYAVGYAKPPQASRFQKGKSGNPQGRPKGAKNRKPSLNEERMKDLILTEAYRGITVRDGDRNVTVPIAQAVLRSLAVNAVKGQHRSQRLFAELLSAVETSNKALHDEWFNVALDYKINWENELTRRARMGIVGEPDPLPHPDHIRFDMQRGTVIISGPMTAEEKRTYDSAYNHLRHQVILREMCREAIATETDPKEREDLKRHFEIADAQIARWRIVLPEDLYPVRIDAALRKQMRALRKKWSILIAHEMLAADSTEY
;
A
#
# COMPACT_ATOMS: atom_id res chain seq x y z
N MET A 1 49.31 -1.70 -93.46
CA MET A 1 50.30 -0.61 -93.30
C MET A 1 50.56 -0.46 -91.81
N THR A 2 51.85 -0.50 -91.47
CA THR A 2 52.56 -0.49 -90.18
C THR A 2 52.39 0.82 -89.39
N PRO A 3 53.10 1.06 -88.27
CA PRO A 3 53.18 0.30 -87.01
C PRO A 3 53.08 1.26 -85.77
N ASP A 4 53.12 0.67 -84.57
CA ASP A 4 53.68 1.17 -83.29
C ASP A 4 54.00 2.67 -83.13
N ASP A 5 53.48 3.30 -82.07
CA ASP A 5 54.37 3.81 -81.02
C ASP A 5 53.66 4.05 -79.67
N LEU A 6 54.38 3.70 -78.61
CA LEU A 6 53.97 3.66 -77.22
C LEU A 6 54.15 5.04 -76.56
N THR A 7 53.05 5.67 -76.13
CA THR A 7 53.14 6.87 -75.27
C THR A 7 53.71 6.52 -73.88
N PRO A 8 54.77 7.21 -73.41
CA PRO A 8 55.42 6.91 -72.13
C PRO A 8 54.61 7.38 -70.91
N PRO A 9 54.83 6.77 -69.72
CA PRO A 9 54.10 7.13 -68.50
C PRO A 9 54.46 8.51 -67.97
N LYS A 10 53.43 9.22 -67.50
CA LYS A 10 53.47 10.54 -66.88
C LYS A 10 54.33 10.51 -65.61
N GLN A 11 55.37 11.33 -65.56
CA GLN A 11 56.29 11.46 -64.42
C GLN A 11 55.55 11.88 -63.13
N PRO A 12 55.89 11.31 -61.96
CA PRO A 12 55.37 11.80 -60.69
C PRO A 12 56.00 13.15 -60.36
N GLY A 13 55.16 14.14 -60.02
CA GLY A 13 55.60 15.48 -59.63
C GLY A 13 56.51 15.46 -58.39
N PRO A 14 57.32 16.51 -58.18
CA PRO A 14 58.36 16.50 -57.17
C PRO A 14 57.74 16.42 -55.78
N GLY A 15 57.92 15.26 -55.14
CA GLY A 15 57.69 15.09 -53.72
C GLY A 15 58.54 16.10 -52.98
N LYS A 16 57.90 16.97 -52.20
CA LYS A 16 58.59 17.91 -51.29
C LYS A 16 59.19 17.13 -50.13
N THR A 17 60.26 16.36 -50.38
CA THR A 17 61.18 15.89 -49.34
C THR A 17 62.16 17.01 -49.06
N GLY A 18 61.73 17.99 -48.29
CA GLY A 18 62.67 18.86 -47.58
C GLY A 18 63.47 17.98 -46.60
N PRO A 19 64.80 18.11 -46.49
CA PRO A 19 65.56 17.38 -45.50
C PRO A 19 65.06 17.80 -44.12
N LEU A 20 64.52 16.86 -43.35
CA LEU A 20 64.22 17.06 -41.94
C LEU A 20 65.56 17.39 -41.27
N ALA A 21 65.75 18.66 -40.94
CA ALA A 21 66.95 19.16 -40.27
C ALA A 21 67.24 18.28 -39.05
N VAL A 22 68.30 17.48 -39.16
CA VAL A 22 68.83 16.66 -38.08
C VAL A 22 69.43 17.65 -37.08
N ARG A 23 68.76 17.83 -35.94
CA ARG A 23 69.44 18.36 -34.75
C ARG A 23 70.51 17.35 -34.34
N PRO A 24 71.75 17.78 -34.03
CA PRO A 24 72.82 16.85 -33.66
C PRO A 24 72.39 16.08 -32.41
N GLY A 25 72.28 14.75 -32.52
CA GLY A 25 72.03 13.85 -31.39
C GLY A 25 70.84 12.87 -31.50
N TYR A 26 70.01 12.91 -32.55
CA TYR A 26 68.91 11.94 -32.71
C TYR A 26 68.89 11.24 -34.07
N ALA A 27 69.47 10.05 -34.15
CA ALA A 27 69.42 9.19 -35.33
C ALA A 27 68.02 8.58 -35.49
N VAL A 28 67.34 8.96 -36.58
CA VAL A 28 66.06 8.37 -37.02
C VAL A 28 66.35 6.98 -37.62
N GLY A 29 65.53 5.98 -37.29
CA GLY A 29 65.73 4.58 -37.73
C GLY A 29 64.49 3.73 -37.44
N TYR A 30 64.60 2.41 -37.61
CA TYR A 30 63.48 1.49 -37.33
C TYR A 30 62.98 1.66 -35.89
N ALA A 31 61.65 1.80 -35.72
CA ALA A 31 60.98 2.13 -34.45
C ALA A 31 61.42 3.47 -33.78
N LYS A 32 62.13 4.36 -34.47
CA LYS A 32 62.56 5.68 -33.97
C LYS A 32 62.00 6.80 -34.88
N PRO A 33 60.72 7.18 -34.75
CA PRO A 33 60.12 8.20 -35.59
C PRO A 33 60.78 9.58 -35.35
N PRO A 34 60.86 10.46 -36.37
CA PRO A 34 61.39 11.82 -36.23
C PRO A 34 60.69 12.57 -35.08
N GLN A 35 61.42 13.37 -34.31
CA GLN A 35 60.84 14.09 -33.17
C GLN A 35 59.71 15.05 -33.61
N ALA A 36 59.84 15.65 -34.80
CA ALA A 36 58.86 16.61 -35.32
C ALA A 36 57.47 15.99 -35.62
N SER A 37 57.38 14.68 -35.84
CA SER A 37 56.13 13.99 -36.20
C SER A 37 55.54 13.13 -35.07
N ARG A 38 56.12 13.17 -33.87
CA ARG A 38 55.59 12.43 -32.71
C ARG A 38 54.39 13.14 -32.11
N PHE A 39 53.34 12.39 -31.78
CA PHE A 39 52.24 12.89 -30.97
C PHE A 39 52.73 13.27 -29.56
N GLN A 40 52.26 14.40 -29.04
CA GLN A 40 52.56 14.83 -27.67
C GLN A 40 51.92 13.86 -26.68
N LYS A 41 52.68 13.42 -25.67
CA LYS A 41 52.17 12.55 -24.60
C LYS A 41 50.95 13.22 -23.94
N GLY A 42 49.80 12.56 -23.99
CA GLY A 42 48.54 13.05 -23.42
C GLY A 42 47.60 13.77 -24.40
N LYS A 43 48.04 14.08 -25.63
CA LYS A 43 47.17 14.61 -26.68
C LYS A 43 46.94 13.56 -27.77
N SER A 44 45.68 13.22 -28.01
CA SER A 44 45.28 12.37 -29.13
C SER A 44 45.60 13.06 -30.45
N GLY A 45 46.16 12.33 -31.41
CA GLY A 45 46.37 12.80 -32.78
C GLY A 45 45.08 13.06 -33.57
N ASN A 46 43.96 12.53 -33.08
CA ASN A 46 42.63 12.82 -33.60
C ASN A 46 41.79 13.49 -32.48
N PRO A 47 41.63 14.83 -32.50
CA PRO A 47 40.81 15.58 -31.54
C PRO A 47 39.32 15.24 -31.62
N GLN A 48 38.83 14.84 -32.80
CA GLN A 48 37.47 14.33 -33.00
C GLN A 48 37.37 12.82 -32.74
N GLY A 49 38.48 12.18 -32.40
CA GLY A 49 38.52 10.79 -32.01
C GLY A 49 37.78 10.57 -30.69
N ARG A 50 37.41 9.33 -30.44
CA ARG A 50 36.67 8.95 -29.24
C ARG A 50 37.45 9.36 -27.97
N PRO A 51 36.87 10.15 -27.04
CA PRO A 51 37.55 10.59 -25.84
C PRO A 51 37.96 9.42 -24.95
N LYS A 52 39.18 9.51 -24.41
CA LYS A 52 39.77 8.47 -23.56
C LYS A 52 38.98 8.38 -22.25
N GLY A 53 38.29 7.25 -22.03
CA GLY A 53 37.44 7.03 -20.84
C GLY A 53 35.93 7.11 -21.10
N ALA A 54 35.47 7.22 -22.36
CA ALA A 54 34.06 7.08 -22.71
C ALA A 54 33.55 5.68 -22.31
N LYS A 55 32.96 5.59 -21.11
CA LYS A 55 32.46 4.36 -20.52
C LYS A 55 31.37 3.80 -21.42
N ASN A 56 31.62 2.66 -22.06
CA ASN A 56 30.55 1.70 -22.36
C ASN A 56 30.05 1.09 -21.04
N ARG A 57 29.67 1.93 -20.05
CA ARG A 57 29.00 1.43 -18.85
C ARG A 57 27.60 1.08 -19.31
N LYS A 58 27.38 -0.18 -19.67
CA LYS A 58 26.03 -0.73 -19.56
C LYS A 58 25.57 -0.39 -18.14
N PRO A 59 24.41 0.26 -17.93
CA PRO A 59 23.92 0.50 -16.58
C PRO A 59 23.95 -0.83 -15.84
N SER A 60 24.38 -0.82 -14.57
CA SER A 60 24.37 -2.04 -13.77
C SER A 60 22.97 -2.63 -13.85
N LEU A 61 22.92 -3.94 -14.10
CA LEU A 61 21.68 -4.71 -14.01
C LEU A 61 21.27 -4.74 -12.53
N ASN A 62 20.87 -3.60 -12.00
CA ASN A 62 20.10 -3.56 -10.76
C ASN A 62 18.70 -3.94 -11.19
N GLU A 63 18.28 -5.15 -10.87
CA GLU A 63 16.90 -5.62 -11.04
C GLU A 63 15.88 -4.58 -10.58
N GLU A 64 16.23 -3.79 -9.55
CA GLU A 64 15.46 -2.67 -9.03
C GLU A 64 15.11 -1.62 -10.10
N ARG A 65 16.07 -1.18 -10.93
CA ARG A 65 15.79 -0.17 -11.96
C ARG A 65 14.82 -0.66 -13.04
N MET A 66 14.91 -1.93 -13.41
CA MET A 66 14.00 -2.51 -14.39
C MET A 66 12.61 -2.72 -13.77
N LYS A 67 12.54 -3.22 -12.52
CA LYS A 67 11.30 -3.35 -11.76
C LYS A 67 10.60 -1.98 -11.64
N ASP A 68 11.33 -0.94 -11.26
CA ASP A 68 10.78 0.42 -11.12
C ASP A 68 10.23 0.97 -12.43
N LEU A 69 10.97 0.80 -13.53
CA LEU A 69 10.50 1.23 -14.86
C LEU A 69 9.26 0.46 -15.31
N ILE A 70 9.22 -0.85 -15.09
CA ILE A 70 8.06 -1.69 -15.41
C ILE A 70 6.85 -1.25 -14.59
N LEU A 71 7.01 -1.05 -13.27
CA LEU A 71 5.93 -0.60 -12.41
C LEU A 71 5.44 0.81 -12.78
N THR A 72 6.36 1.74 -13.06
CA THR A 72 6.03 3.10 -13.49
C THR A 72 5.20 3.09 -14.77
N GLU A 73 5.59 2.28 -15.75
CA GLU A 73 4.84 2.17 -17.01
C GLU A 73 3.50 1.45 -16.79
N ALA A 74 3.48 0.37 -15.99
CA ALA A 74 2.27 -0.38 -15.68
C ALA A 74 1.17 0.47 -15.02
N TYR A 75 1.55 1.42 -14.15
CA TYR A 75 0.64 2.32 -13.45
C TYR A 75 0.34 3.63 -14.18
N ARG A 76 1.00 3.91 -15.31
CA ARG A 76 0.71 5.09 -16.12
C ARG A 76 -0.71 5.02 -16.67
N GLY A 77 -1.46 6.12 -16.58
CA GLY A 77 -2.80 6.23 -17.15
C GLY A 77 -2.79 6.31 -18.67
N ILE A 78 -3.67 5.55 -19.32
CA ILE A 78 -3.99 5.66 -20.74
C ILE A 78 -5.50 5.76 -20.94
N THR A 79 -5.93 6.47 -21.97
CA THR A 79 -7.34 6.55 -22.34
C THR A 79 -7.69 5.37 -23.23
N VAL A 80 -8.64 4.55 -22.79
CA VAL A 80 -9.12 3.37 -23.51
C VAL A 80 -10.62 3.52 -23.74
N ARG A 81 -11.09 3.07 -24.90
CA ARG A 81 -12.53 3.02 -25.21
C ARG A 81 -13.14 1.77 -24.57
N ASP A 82 -14.10 1.98 -23.68
CA ASP A 82 -14.86 0.93 -22.99
C ASP A 82 -16.34 1.05 -23.44
N GLY A 83 -16.68 0.29 -24.48
CA GLY A 83 -17.95 0.42 -25.20
C GLY A 83 -18.13 1.81 -25.81
N ASP A 84 -19.12 2.55 -25.30
CA ASP A 84 -19.49 3.89 -25.77
C ASP A 84 -18.81 5.04 -25.00
N ARG A 85 -18.01 4.73 -23.97
CA ARG A 85 -17.34 5.73 -23.13
C ARG A 85 -15.83 5.59 -23.20
N ASN A 86 -15.12 6.72 -23.09
CA ASN A 86 -13.67 6.72 -22.94
C ASN A 86 -13.33 6.81 -21.45
N VAL A 87 -12.50 5.90 -20.96
CA VAL A 87 -12.08 5.84 -19.55
C VAL A 87 -10.57 5.86 -19.49
N THR A 88 -10.02 6.68 -18.60
CA THR A 88 -8.59 6.68 -18.29
C THR A 88 -8.31 5.62 -17.22
N VAL A 89 -7.51 4.62 -17.56
CA VAL A 89 -7.13 3.52 -16.67
C VAL A 89 -5.63 3.25 -16.77
N PRO A 90 -5.00 2.66 -15.73
CA PRO A 90 -3.62 2.19 -15.81
C PRO A 90 -3.41 1.19 -16.96
N ILE A 91 -2.23 1.21 -17.58
CA ILE A 91 -1.87 0.28 -18.68
C ILE A 91 -2.05 -1.17 -18.26
N ALA A 92 -1.59 -1.54 -17.06
CA ALA A 92 -1.73 -2.91 -16.56
C ALA A 92 -3.20 -3.35 -16.49
N GLN A 93 -4.09 -2.47 -16.03
CA GLN A 93 -5.51 -2.74 -15.98
C GLN A 93 -6.12 -2.85 -17.39
N ALA A 94 -5.73 -1.98 -18.32
CA ALA A 94 -6.19 -2.02 -19.70
C ALA A 94 -5.78 -3.32 -20.41
N VAL A 95 -4.52 -3.74 -20.26
CA VAL A 95 -3.99 -4.98 -20.82
C VAL A 95 -4.73 -6.19 -20.27
N LEU A 96 -4.97 -6.23 -18.95
CA LEU A 96 -5.72 -7.32 -18.32
C LEU A 96 -7.18 -7.39 -18.82
N ARG A 97 -7.86 -6.24 -18.97
CA ARG A 97 -9.21 -6.19 -19.57
C ARG A 97 -9.22 -6.72 -20.99
N SER A 98 -8.28 -6.26 -21.84
CA SER A 98 -8.16 -6.76 -23.21
C SER A 98 -7.85 -8.25 -23.26
N LEU A 99 -6.98 -8.74 -22.36
CA LEU A 99 -6.65 -10.15 -22.25
C LEU A 99 -7.89 -10.98 -21.91
N ALA A 100 -8.69 -10.53 -20.93
CA ALA A 100 -9.92 -11.19 -20.53
C ALA A 100 -10.95 -11.21 -21.68
N VAL A 101 -11.16 -10.08 -22.37
CA VAL A 101 -12.07 -10.02 -23.54
C VAL A 101 -11.64 -10.99 -24.63
N ASN A 102 -10.34 -11.08 -24.93
CA ASN A 102 -9.83 -12.02 -25.93
C ASN A 102 -9.94 -13.48 -25.49
N ALA A 103 -9.75 -13.76 -24.19
CA ALA A 103 -9.96 -15.09 -23.63
C ALA A 103 -11.44 -15.52 -23.75
N VAL A 104 -12.38 -14.62 -23.45
CA VAL A 104 -13.83 -14.85 -23.61
C VAL A 104 -14.20 -15.09 -25.08
N LYS A 105 -13.55 -14.39 -26.01
CA LYS A 105 -13.72 -14.60 -27.47
C LYS A 105 -13.11 -15.90 -28.00
N GLY A 106 -12.54 -16.76 -27.14
CA GLY A 106 -12.02 -18.08 -27.53
C GLY A 106 -10.56 -18.09 -27.96
N GLN A 107 -9.81 -17.01 -27.77
CA GLN A 107 -8.41 -16.98 -28.16
C GLN A 107 -7.57 -17.81 -27.18
N HIS A 108 -7.17 -19.02 -27.58
CA HIS A 108 -6.53 -20.01 -26.69
C HIS A 108 -5.29 -19.50 -25.95
N ARG A 109 -4.44 -18.68 -26.60
CA ARG A 109 -3.27 -18.09 -25.94
C ARG A 109 -3.68 -17.14 -24.81
N SER A 110 -4.73 -16.35 -25.02
CA SER A 110 -5.27 -15.45 -24.00
C SER A 110 -5.94 -16.22 -22.87
N GLN A 111 -6.66 -17.30 -23.18
CA GLN A 111 -7.27 -18.19 -22.18
C GLN A 111 -6.20 -18.82 -21.27
N ARG A 112 -5.12 -19.36 -21.85
CA ARG A 112 -4.01 -19.92 -21.08
C ARG A 112 -3.34 -18.89 -20.20
N LEU A 113 -2.95 -17.73 -20.76
CA LEU A 113 -2.30 -16.67 -19.99
C LEU A 113 -3.20 -16.14 -18.87
N PHE A 114 -4.49 -15.98 -19.13
CA PHE A 114 -5.45 -15.54 -18.11
C PHE A 114 -5.58 -16.57 -16.98
N ALA A 115 -5.69 -17.86 -17.31
CA ALA A 115 -5.76 -18.94 -16.31
C ALA A 115 -4.47 -19.05 -15.48
N GLU A 116 -3.29 -18.88 -16.11
CA GLU A 116 -2.00 -18.84 -15.41
C GLU A 116 -1.91 -17.67 -14.42
N LEU A 117 -2.29 -16.46 -14.86
CA LEU A 117 -2.32 -15.29 -13.98
C LEU A 117 -3.31 -15.46 -12.82
N LEU A 118 -4.50 -16.00 -13.10
CA LEU A 118 -5.51 -16.27 -12.08
C LEU A 118 -4.99 -17.28 -11.04
N SER A 119 -4.47 -18.42 -11.51
CA SER A 119 -3.92 -19.45 -10.63
C SER A 119 -2.73 -18.94 -9.80
N ALA A 120 -1.84 -18.12 -10.38
CA ALA A 120 -0.74 -17.50 -9.65
C ALA A 120 -1.22 -16.56 -8.54
N VAL A 121 -2.24 -15.74 -8.81
CA VAL A 121 -2.85 -14.84 -7.81
C VAL A 121 -3.56 -15.63 -6.73
N GLU A 122 -4.36 -16.63 -7.09
CA GLU A 122 -5.05 -17.49 -6.12
C GLU A 122 -4.06 -18.24 -5.22
N THR A 123 -2.98 -18.76 -5.78
CA THR A 123 -1.93 -19.46 -5.02
C THR A 123 -1.19 -18.50 -4.10
N SER A 124 -0.83 -17.30 -4.58
CA SER A 124 -0.16 -16.29 -3.77
C SER A 124 -1.06 -15.77 -2.65
N ASN A 125 -2.34 -15.52 -2.94
CA ASN A 125 -3.31 -15.10 -1.94
C ASN A 125 -3.51 -16.21 -0.91
N LYS A 126 -3.67 -17.46 -1.35
CA LYS A 126 -3.79 -18.60 -0.45
C LYS A 126 -2.58 -18.74 0.46
N ALA A 127 -1.36 -18.62 -0.06
CA ALA A 127 -0.15 -18.70 0.76
C ALA A 127 -0.10 -17.59 1.83
N LEU A 128 -0.43 -16.35 1.46
CA LEU A 128 -0.50 -15.23 2.41
C LEU A 128 -1.62 -15.42 3.44
N HIS A 129 -2.78 -15.91 3.00
CA HIS A 129 -3.91 -16.22 3.88
C HIS A 129 -3.58 -17.36 4.84
N ASP A 130 -2.96 -18.44 4.37
CA ASP A 130 -2.57 -19.61 5.17
C ASP A 130 -1.50 -19.22 6.20
N GLU A 131 -0.49 -18.43 5.82
CA GLU A 131 0.54 -17.93 6.74
C GLU A 131 -0.08 -17.06 7.84
N TRP A 132 -0.89 -16.08 7.45
CA TRP A 132 -1.54 -15.18 8.40
C TRP A 132 -2.55 -15.92 9.30
N PHE A 133 -3.26 -16.89 8.75
CA PHE A 133 -4.20 -17.75 9.47
C PHE A 133 -3.49 -18.54 10.57
N ASN A 134 -2.38 -19.20 10.25
CA ASN A 134 -1.63 -19.99 11.22
C ASN A 134 -1.04 -19.11 12.33
N VAL A 135 -0.46 -17.96 11.99
CA VAL A 135 0.08 -17.00 12.98
C VAL A 135 -1.01 -16.51 13.93
N ALA A 136 -2.18 -16.13 13.40
CA ALA A 136 -3.28 -15.67 14.23
C ALA A 136 -3.86 -16.79 15.11
N LEU A 137 -3.92 -18.03 14.60
CA LEU A 137 -4.41 -19.19 15.34
C LEU A 137 -3.48 -19.52 16.52
N ASP A 138 -2.17 -19.58 16.27
CA ASP A 138 -1.16 -19.81 17.31
C ASP A 138 -1.21 -18.72 18.38
N TYR A 139 -1.32 -17.45 17.96
CA TYR A 139 -1.48 -16.34 18.88
C TYR A 139 -2.71 -16.51 19.77
N LYS A 140 -3.87 -16.82 19.17
CA LYS A 140 -5.14 -17.00 19.90
C LYS A 140 -5.05 -18.13 20.92
N ILE A 141 -4.57 -19.30 20.50
CA ILE A 141 -4.43 -20.48 21.38
C ILE A 141 -3.48 -20.18 22.55
N ASN A 142 -2.32 -19.58 22.27
CA ASN A 142 -1.33 -19.28 23.29
C ASN A 142 -1.88 -18.32 24.35
N TRP A 143 -2.57 -17.27 23.93
CA TRP A 143 -3.15 -16.30 24.85
C TRP A 143 -4.39 -16.80 25.58
N GLU A 144 -5.25 -17.60 24.96
CA GLU A 144 -6.39 -18.23 25.67
C GLU A 144 -5.89 -19.13 26.81
N ASN A 145 -4.83 -19.92 26.56
CA ASN A 145 -4.18 -20.74 27.58
C ASN A 145 -3.59 -19.88 28.70
N GLU A 146 -2.93 -18.78 28.35
CA GLU A 146 -2.33 -17.86 29.32
C GLU A 146 -3.38 -17.13 30.17
N LEU A 147 -4.45 -16.64 29.57
CA LEU A 147 -5.56 -16.01 30.28
C LEU A 147 -6.26 -17.02 31.21
N THR A 148 -6.46 -18.25 30.75
CA THR A 148 -7.00 -19.34 31.58
C THR A 148 -6.09 -19.65 32.77
N ARG A 149 -4.76 -19.65 32.54
CA ARG A 149 -3.76 -19.84 33.60
C ARG A 149 -3.82 -18.70 34.62
N ARG A 150 -3.85 -17.44 34.17
CA ARG A 150 -3.98 -16.25 35.04
C ARG A 150 -5.24 -16.30 35.89
N ALA A 151 -6.38 -16.64 35.28
CA ALA A 151 -7.65 -16.78 35.97
C ALA A 151 -7.59 -17.87 37.05
N ARG A 152 -6.98 -19.03 36.75
CA ARG A 152 -6.81 -20.13 37.71
C ARG A 152 -5.90 -19.76 38.88
N MET A 153 -4.86 -18.96 38.63
CA MET A 153 -3.88 -18.54 39.63
C MET A 153 -4.28 -17.25 40.36
N GLY A 154 -5.41 -16.63 40.00
CA GLY A 154 -5.85 -15.36 40.59
C GLY A 154 -4.90 -14.20 40.33
N ILE A 155 -4.16 -14.23 39.20
CA ILE A 155 -3.26 -13.15 38.82
C ILE A 155 -4.10 -11.98 38.30
N VAL A 156 -4.14 -10.89 39.06
CA VAL A 156 -4.88 -9.66 38.72
C VAL A 156 -3.90 -8.51 38.58
N GLY A 157 -4.03 -7.71 37.51
CA GLY A 157 -3.25 -6.48 37.31
C GLY A 157 -2.25 -6.49 36.15
N GLU A 158 -2.09 -7.62 35.45
CA GLU A 158 -1.34 -7.63 34.20
C GLU A 158 -2.20 -7.09 33.04
N PRO A 159 -1.60 -6.32 32.10
CA PRO A 159 -2.32 -5.80 30.96
C PRO A 159 -2.80 -6.92 30.04
N ASP A 160 -4.02 -6.79 29.54
CA ASP A 160 -4.56 -7.69 28.53
C ASP A 160 -3.74 -7.65 27.25
N PRO A 161 -3.61 -8.80 26.56
CA PRO A 161 -2.93 -8.86 25.28
C PRO A 161 -3.61 -8.01 24.22
N LEU A 162 -2.79 -7.48 23.31
CA LEU A 162 -3.22 -6.77 22.12
C LEU A 162 -2.69 -7.48 20.87
N PRO A 163 -3.55 -7.85 19.92
CA PRO A 163 -5.03 -7.89 20.02
C PRO A 163 -5.52 -8.93 21.03
N HIS A 164 -6.67 -8.71 21.69
CA HIS A 164 -7.24 -9.73 22.59
C HIS A 164 -7.73 -10.96 21.79
N PRO A 165 -7.58 -12.21 22.29
CA PRO A 165 -8.04 -13.42 21.62
C PRO A 165 -9.50 -13.41 21.14
N ASP A 166 -10.41 -12.83 21.93
CA ASP A 166 -11.83 -12.70 21.58
C ASP A 166 -12.09 -11.80 20.36
N HIS A 167 -11.15 -10.91 20.05
CA HIS A 167 -11.21 -10.05 18.87
C HIS A 167 -10.76 -10.78 17.59
N ILE A 168 -10.18 -11.98 17.69
CA ILE A 168 -9.69 -12.74 16.54
C ILE A 168 -10.73 -13.81 16.19
N ARG A 169 -11.33 -13.69 15.00
CA ARG A 169 -12.32 -14.64 14.45
C ARG A 169 -11.80 -15.26 13.16
N PHE A 170 -12.10 -16.54 12.98
CA PHE A 170 -11.67 -17.32 11.82
C PHE A 170 -12.88 -17.68 10.98
N ASP A 171 -12.88 -17.26 9.70
CA ASP A 171 -13.81 -17.77 8.70
C ASP A 171 -13.20 -19.01 8.06
N MET A 172 -13.63 -20.18 8.53
CA MET A 172 -13.14 -21.49 8.07
C MET A 172 -13.57 -21.82 6.63
N GLN A 173 -14.60 -21.17 6.08
CA GLN A 173 -15.03 -21.40 4.69
C GLN A 173 -14.17 -20.60 3.72
N ARG A 174 -13.79 -19.38 4.11
CA ARG A 174 -12.99 -18.49 3.28
C ARG A 174 -11.49 -18.58 3.56
N GLY A 175 -11.08 -19.22 4.65
CA GLY A 175 -9.69 -19.28 5.10
C GLY A 175 -9.16 -17.90 5.52
N THR A 176 -10.03 -17.02 6.02
CA THR A 176 -9.66 -15.63 6.34
C THR A 176 -9.77 -15.35 7.84
N VAL A 177 -8.90 -14.46 8.34
CA VAL A 177 -8.89 -14.00 9.73
C VAL A 177 -9.52 -12.61 9.80
N ILE A 178 -10.48 -12.43 10.69
CA ILE A 178 -11.13 -11.16 10.98
C ILE A 178 -10.67 -10.71 12.37
N ILE A 179 -10.03 -9.56 12.47
CA ILE A 179 -9.62 -8.94 13.75
C ILE A 179 -10.58 -7.78 14.04
N SER A 180 -11.43 -7.93 15.05
CA SER A 180 -12.42 -6.96 15.50
C SER A 180 -12.02 -6.35 16.84
N GLY A 181 -10.92 -5.59 16.84
CA GLY A 181 -10.41 -4.90 18.03
C GLY A 181 -9.06 -4.21 17.78
N PRO A 182 -8.55 -3.48 18.78
CA PRO A 182 -7.31 -2.72 18.65
C PRO A 182 -6.11 -3.67 18.53
N MET A 183 -5.22 -3.40 17.57
CA MET A 183 -3.97 -4.13 17.39
C MET A 183 -2.81 -3.46 18.13
N THR A 184 -2.90 -2.15 18.37
CA THR A 184 -1.87 -1.37 19.06
C THR A 184 -2.37 -0.74 20.36
N ALA A 185 -1.45 -0.37 21.25
CA ALA A 185 -1.79 0.31 22.49
C ALA A 185 -2.39 1.72 22.25
N GLU A 186 -2.02 2.37 21.15
CA GLU A 186 -2.58 3.66 20.74
C GLU A 186 -4.02 3.50 20.26
N GLU A 187 -4.27 2.51 19.39
CA GLU A 187 -5.62 2.13 18.98
C GLU A 187 -6.48 1.67 20.16
N LYS A 188 -5.90 1.01 21.16
CA LYS A 188 -6.64 0.60 22.37
C LYS A 188 -7.26 1.81 23.08
N ARG A 189 -6.55 2.93 23.19
CA ARG A 189 -7.08 4.13 23.88
C ARG A 189 -8.28 4.72 23.17
N THR A 190 -8.20 4.85 21.84
CA THR A 190 -9.29 5.37 21.03
C THR A 190 -10.47 4.40 21.00
N TYR A 191 -10.18 3.10 20.90
CA TYR A 191 -11.15 2.03 20.95
C TYR A 191 -11.88 1.96 22.29
N ASP A 192 -11.16 2.00 23.42
CA ASP A 192 -11.75 1.96 24.77
C ASP A 192 -12.62 3.20 25.01
N SER A 193 -12.18 4.38 24.57
CA SER A 193 -12.97 5.61 24.64
C SER A 193 -14.26 5.51 23.83
N ALA A 194 -14.17 5.07 22.57
CA ALA A 194 -15.31 4.88 21.68
C ALA A 194 -16.29 3.82 22.22
N TYR A 195 -15.76 2.70 22.74
CA TYR A 195 -16.56 1.64 23.34
C TYR A 195 -17.30 2.11 24.60
N ASN A 196 -16.62 2.86 25.47
CA ASN A 196 -17.24 3.44 26.67
C ASN A 196 -18.32 4.46 26.31
N HIS A 197 -18.08 5.30 25.30
CA HIS A 197 -19.06 6.26 24.80
C HIS A 197 -20.28 5.56 24.21
N LEU A 198 -20.07 4.52 23.38
CA LEU A 198 -21.16 3.70 22.82
C LEU A 198 -22.00 3.05 23.93
N ARG A 199 -21.36 2.46 24.95
CA ARG A 199 -22.06 1.88 26.11
C ARG A 199 -22.92 2.91 26.83
N HIS A 200 -22.38 4.11 27.04
CA HIS A 200 -23.11 5.20 27.68
C HIS A 200 -24.35 5.59 26.87
N GLN A 201 -24.22 5.75 25.54
CA GLN A 201 -25.35 6.09 24.66
C GLN A 201 -26.44 4.99 24.66
N VAL A 202 -26.06 3.71 24.68
CA VAL A 202 -27.03 2.61 24.77
C VAL A 202 -27.78 2.64 26.10
N ILE A 203 -27.11 2.98 27.21
CA ILE A 203 -27.77 3.15 28.51
C ILE A 203 -28.75 4.32 28.47
N LEU A 204 -28.33 5.49 27.96
CA LEU A 204 -29.20 6.67 27.87
C LEU A 204 -30.44 6.40 27.02
N ARG A 205 -30.28 5.77 25.85
CA ARG A 205 -31.39 5.39 24.97
C ARG A 205 -32.42 4.55 25.72
N GLU A 206 -31.97 3.53 26.45
CA GLU A 206 -32.87 2.64 27.19
C GLU A 206 -33.48 3.32 28.42
N MET A 207 -32.74 4.19 29.10
CA MET A 207 -33.29 5.03 30.17
C MET A 207 -34.37 5.98 29.66
N CYS A 208 -34.14 6.64 28.52
CA CYS A 208 -35.14 7.51 27.89
C CYS A 208 -36.37 6.71 27.48
N ARG A 209 -36.18 5.53 26.87
CA ARG A 209 -37.28 4.62 26.52
C ARG A 209 -38.13 4.23 27.73
N GLU A 210 -37.51 3.83 28.84
CA GLU A 210 -38.23 3.51 30.08
C GLU A 210 -38.94 4.73 30.65
N ALA A 211 -38.29 5.89 30.67
CA ALA A 211 -38.86 7.13 31.21
C ALA A 211 -40.06 7.60 30.38
N ILE A 212 -39.98 7.58 29.05
CA ILE A 212 -41.08 7.93 28.14
C ILE A 212 -42.33 7.08 28.43
N ALA A 213 -42.15 5.80 28.77
CA ALA A 213 -43.26 4.88 29.05
C ALA A 213 -44.02 5.23 30.34
N THR A 214 -43.36 5.87 31.31
CA THR A 214 -43.94 6.24 32.60
C THR A 214 -44.24 7.74 32.75
N GLU A 215 -43.71 8.58 31.86
CA GLU A 215 -43.83 10.03 31.96
C GLU A 215 -45.24 10.52 31.62
N THR A 216 -45.80 11.39 32.46
CA THR A 216 -47.18 11.90 32.32
C THR A 216 -47.20 13.33 31.78
N ASP A 217 -46.15 14.14 32.00
CA ASP A 217 -46.06 15.49 31.46
C ASP A 217 -45.74 15.46 29.94
N PRO A 218 -46.60 16.05 29.07
CA PRO A 218 -46.35 16.12 27.64
C PRO A 218 -45.03 16.81 27.25
N LYS A 219 -44.60 17.84 28.01
CA LYS A 219 -43.40 18.61 27.68
C LYS A 219 -42.14 17.82 28.02
N GLU A 220 -42.09 17.23 29.21
CA GLU A 220 -40.97 16.36 29.62
C GLU A 220 -40.90 15.10 28.75
N ARG A 221 -42.05 14.54 28.35
CA ARG A 221 -42.09 13.40 27.41
C ARG A 221 -41.49 13.76 26.06
N GLU A 222 -41.71 14.97 25.55
CA GLU A 222 -41.15 15.41 24.27
C GLU A 222 -39.63 15.64 24.36
N ASP A 223 -39.15 16.22 25.46
CA ASP A 223 -37.71 16.36 25.70
C ASP A 223 -37.01 15.00 25.84
N LEU A 224 -37.64 14.02 26.48
CA LEU A 224 -37.12 12.64 26.56
C LEU A 224 -37.05 11.95 25.20
N LYS A 225 -38.02 12.20 24.30
CA LYS A 225 -37.97 11.69 22.92
C LYS A 225 -36.81 12.28 22.13
N ARG A 226 -36.56 13.58 22.26
CA ARG A 226 -35.38 14.22 21.63
C ARG A 226 -34.08 13.57 22.10
N HIS A 227 -33.95 13.31 23.39
CA HIS A 227 -32.77 12.63 23.93
C HIS A 227 -32.66 11.17 23.44
N PHE A 228 -33.79 10.47 23.31
CA PHE A 228 -33.81 9.13 22.71
C PHE A 228 -33.28 9.16 21.26
N GLU A 229 -33.74 10.11 20.44
CA GLU A 229 -33.32 10.27 19.05
C GLU A 229 -31.83 10.64 18.94
N ILE A 230 -31.33 11.53 19.80
CA ILE A 230 -29.90 11.90 19.84
C ILE A 230 -29.05 10.67 20.18
N ALA A 231 -29.44 9.89 21.18
CA ALA A 231 -28.71 8.68 21.56
C ALA A 231 -28.75 7.62 20.44
N ASP A 232 -29.89 7.46 19.76
CA ASP A 232 -30.04 6.53 18.63
C ASP A 232 -29.16 6.95 17.44
N ALA A 233 -29.12 8.24 17.12
CA ALA A 233 -28.26 8.80 16.07
C ALA A 233 -26.77 8.66 16.39
N GLN A 234 -26.38 8.89 17.65
CA GLN A 234 -25.02 8.65 18.13
C GLN A 234 -24.63 7.17 17.99
N ILE A 235 -25.48 6.24 18.43
CA ILE A 235 -25.25 4.79 18.28
C ILE A 235 -25.10 4.42 16.79
N ALA A 236 -25.94 4.97 15.92
CA ALA A 236 -25.89 4.72 14.48
C ALA A 236 -24.60 5.23 13.83
N ARG A 237 -24.07 6.39 14.24
CA ARG A 237 -22.76 6.89 13.77
C ARG A 237 -21.63 5.93 14.10
N TRP A 238 -21.65 5.38 15.31
CA TRP A 238 -20.62 4.42 15.71
C TRP A 238 -20.72 3.11 14.93
N ARG A 239 -21.92 2.66 14.49
CA ARG A 239 -22.12 1.41 13.72
C ARG A 239 -21.31 1.35 12.42
N ILE A 240 -20.85 2.49 11.93
CA ILE A 240 -19.98 2.60 10.76
C ILE A 240 -18.51 2.29 11.10
N VAL A 241 -18.10 2.56 12.34
CA VAL A 241 -16.70 2.52 12.80
C VAL A 241 -16.37 1.28 13.62
N LEU A 242 -17.30 0.82 14.47
CA LEU A 242 -17.11 -0.38 15.31
C LEU A 242 -17.85 -1.59 14.71
N PRO A 243 -17.29 -2.81 14.81
CA PRO A 243 -17.94 -4.05 14.41
C PRO A 243 -19.29 -4.29 15.09
N GLU A 244 -20.28 -4.85 14.36
CA GLU A 244 -21.66 -5.06 14.86
C GLU A 244 -21.75 -5.92 16.13
N ASP A 245 -20.80 -6.82 16.36
CA ASP A 245 -20.71 -7.70 17.53
C ASP A 245 -20.28 -7.00 18.82
N LEU A 246 -19.71 -5.80 18.73
CA LEU A 246 -19.34 -4.97 19.89
C LEU A 246 -20.48 -4.06 20.35
N TYR A 247 -21.55 -3.97 19.56
CA TYR A 247 -22.76 -3.30 20.00
C TYR A 247 -23.39 -4.16 21.08
N PRO A 248 -23.64 -3.61 22.28
CA PRO A 248 -24.53 -4.28 23.20
C PRO A 248 -25.94 -4.24 22.59
N VAL A 249 -26.27 -5.27 21.78
CA VAL A 249 -27.60 -5.51 21.22
C VAL A 249 -28.62 -5.74 22.36
N ARG A 250 -28.12 -6.10 23.56
CA ARG A 250 -28.89 -6.25 24.78
C ARG A 250 -28.17 -5.61 25.97
N ILE A 251 -28.93 -4.99 26.87
CA ILE A 251 -28.43 -4.51 28.17
C ILE A 251 -28.06 -5.71 29.04
N ASP A 252 -26.77 -6.03 29.10
CA ASP A 252 -26.20 -7.06 29.97
C ASP A 252 -26.25 -6.67 31.46
N ALA A 253 -25.84 -7.58 32.36
CA ALA A 253 -25.88 -7.33 33.80
C ALA A 253 -25.00 -6.15 34.26
N ALA A 254 -23.89 -5.88 33.54
CA ALA A 254 -22.97 -4.78 33.82
C ALA A 254 -23.59 -3.44 33.42
N LEU A 255 -24.17 -3.36 32.22
CA LEU A 255 -24.92 -2.21 31.72
C LEU A 255 -26.14 -1.92 32.61
N ARG A 256 -26.85 -2.94 33.09
CA ARG A 256 -27.94 -2.75 34.08
C ARG A 256 -27.46 -2.20 35.42
N LYS A 257 -26.24 -2.56 35.86
CA LYS A 257 -25.64 -1.99 37.09
C LYS A 257 -25.28 -0.52 36.88
N GLN A 258 -24.69 -0.19 35.74
CA GLN A 258 -24.37 1.20 35.36
C GLN A 258 -25.63 2.06 35.20
N MET A 259 -26.64 1.55 34.49
CA MET A 259 -27.95 2.18 34.34
C MET A 259 -28.59 2.50 35.70
N ARG A 260 -28.57 1.57 36.65
CA ARG A 260 -29.05 1.82 38.04
C ARG A 260 -28.25 2.91 38.77
N ALA A 261 -26.95 3.00 38.54
CA ALA A 261 -26.12 4.03 39.14
C ALA A 261 -26.38 5.42 38.53
N LEU A 262 -26.56 5.48 37.20
CA LEU A 262 -26.90 6.71 36.47
C LEU A 262 -28.31 7.20 36.77
N ARG A 263 -29.27 6.29 36.97
CA ARG A 263 -30.66 6.62 37.37
C ARG A 263 -30.72 7.40 38.69
N LYS A 264 -29.78 7.17 39.62
CA LYS A 264 -29.68 7.92 40.88
C LYS A 264 -29.15 9.35 40.70
N LYS A 265 -28.52 9.64 39.56
CA LYS A 265 -27.92 10.93 39.20
C LYS A 265 -28.66 11.62 38.04
N TRP A 266 -29.80 11.07 37.63
CA TRP A 266 -30.47 11.37 36.37
C TRP A 266 -30.90 12.84 36.23
N SER A 267 -31.34 13.45 37.34
CA SER A 267 -31.66 14.89 37.41
C SER A 267 -30.45 15.81 37.17
N ILE A 268 -29.23 15.36 37.47
CA ILE A 268 -27.99 16.10 37.26
C ILE A 268 -27.41 15.79 35.86
N LEU A 269 -27.61 14.56 35.37
CA LEU A 269 -27.05 14.09 34.11
C LEU A 269 -27.69 14.77 32.89
N ILE A 270 -29.02 14.92 32.90
CA ILE A 270 -29.76 15.62 31.84
C ILE A 270 -29.27 17.07 31.70
N ALA A 271 -29.06 17.76 32.82
CA ALA A 271 -28.58 19.15 32.83
C ALA A 271 -27.15 19.30 32.27
N HIS A 272 -26.30 18.29 32.43
CA HIS A 272 -24.90 18.33 31.97
C HIS A 272 -24.77 17.91 30.48
N GLU A 273 -25.62 17.00 30.00
CA GLU A 273 -25.65 16.61 28.58
C GLU A 273 -26.29 17.69 27.68
N MET A 274 -27.22 18.49 28.21
CA MET A 274 -27.73 19.68 27.52
C MET A 274 -26.63 20.70 27.15
N LEU A 275 -25.51 20.72 27.89
CA LEU A 275 -24.36 21.60 27.59
C LEU A 275 -23.34 20.94 26.65
N ALA A 276 -23.27 19.61 26.61
CA ALA A 276 -22.27 18.88 25.82
C ALA A 276 -22.72 18.59 24.38
N ALA A 277 -24.04 18.42 24.15
CA ALA A 277 -24.61 18.17 22.82
C ALA A 277 -24.41 19.36 21.84
N ASP A 278 -24.32 20.58 22.35
CA ASP A 278 -24.02 21.79 21.55
C ASP A 278 -22.51 21.94 21.20
N SER A 279 -21.64 21.08 21.75
CA SER A 279 -20.17 21.26 21.65
C SER A 279 -19.43 20.20 20.83
N THR A 280 -20.13 19.20 20.28
CA THR A 280 -19.53 18.11 19.49
C THR A 280 -19.89 18.20 18.00
N GLU A 281 -19.56 19.34 17.41
CA GLU A 281 -19.29 19.49 15.97
C GLU A 281 -17.77 19.62 15.76
N TYR A 282 -17.02 18.51 15.79
CA TYR A 282 -15.67 18.40 15.21
C TYR A 282 -15.35 16.95 14.84
#